data_AF-A0A0T0M5F7-F1
#
_entry.id   AF-A0A0T0M5F7-F1
#
_cell.length_a   1.000
_cell.length_b   1.000
_cell.length_c   1.000
_cell.angle_alpha   90.00
_cell.angle_beta   90.00
_cell.angle_gamma   90.00
#
_symmetry.space_group_name_H-M   'P 1'
#
loop_
_entity.id
_entity.type
_entity.pdbx_description
1 polymer ?
#
loop_
_entity_poly.entity_id
_entity_poly.type
_entity_poly.pdbx_seq_one_letter_code
_entity_poly.pdbx_strand_id
1 'polypeptide(L)'
;MKSLIVCIAVFFSISLKSQLGNEKDWKIIGIIMCTRLEATSIDNKTFLSLGPKIPINENNYVSLRGHFNWWDVPGRKFIVIPELDYFRKIGSFSDDSITNLYLGAGITPNAVSPKVGVNFIHLFSAEFGYNFEYNTYKHFATEGFRFSIGINLVL
;
A
#
# COMPACT_ATOMS: atom_id res chain seq x y z
N MET A 1 -15.34 11.28 18.27
CA MET A 1 -14.07 10.55 18.12
C MET A 1 -14.12 9.11 18.64
N LYS A 2 -14.55 8.84 19.89
CA LYS A 2 -14.61 7.48 20.44
C LYS A 2 -15.50 6.51 19.64
N SER A 3 -16.68 6.95 19.18
CA SER A 3 -17.61 6.11 18.42
C SER A 3 -17.11 5.74 17.02
N LEU A 4 -16.31 6.62 16.39
CA LEU A 4 -15.71 6.36 15.07
C LEU A 4 -14.64 5.28 15.17
N ILE A 5 -13.80 5.34 16.22
CA ILE A 5 -12.76 4.34 16.49
C ILE A 5 -13.39 2.96 16.75
N VAL A 6 -14.50 2.92 17.48
CA VAL A 6 -15.24 1.67 17.75
C VAL A 6 -15.86 1.12 16.46
N CYS A 7 -16.49 1.95 15.63
CA CYS A 7 -17.02 1.50 14.34
C CYS A 7 -15.92 1.00 13.40
N ILE A 8 -14.77 1.68 13.36
CA ILE A 8 -13.59 1.25 12.60
C ILE A 8 -13.08 -0.10 13.13
N ALA A 9 -12.92 -0.24 14.45
CA ALA A 9 -12.47 -1.47 15.07
C ALA A 9 -13.43 -2.64 14.81
N VAL A 10 -14.75 -2.41 14.90
CA VAL A 10 -15.78 -3.42 14.63
C VAL A 10 -15.80 -3.79 13.14
N PHE A 11 -15.69 -2.81 12.23
CA PHE A 11 -15.60 -3.07 10.79
C PHE A 11 -14.36 -3.91 10.45
N PHE A 12 -13.19 -3.54 10.98
CA PHE A 12 -11.97 -4.33 10.84
C PHE A 12 -12.12 -5.74 11.42
N SER A 13 -12.72 -5.89 12.59
CA SER A 13 -12.92 -7.19 13.25
C SER A 13 -13.82 -8.14 12.45
N ILE A 14 -14.88 -7.60 11.82
CA ILE A 14 -15.80 -8.37 10.99
C ILE A 14 -15.14 -8.76 9.67
N SER A 15 -14.42 -7.84 9.02
CA SER A 15 -13.66 -8.12 7.79
C SER A 15 -12.52 -9.11 8.03
N LEU A 16 -11.81 -9.03 9.16
CA LEU A 16 -10.77 -9.97 9.58
C LEU A 16 -11.32 -11.39 9.75
N LYS A 17 -12.51 -11.52 10.35
CA LYS A 17 -13.11 -12.83 10.63
C LYS A 17 -13.69 -13.51 9.38
N SER A 18 -14.21 -12.75 8.42
CA SER A 18 -14.65 -13.31 7.13
C SER A 18 -13.47 -13.71 6.23
N GLN A 19 -12.33 -13.07 6.43
CA GLN A 19 -11.07 -13.39 5.75
C GLN A 19 -10.53 -14.76 6.22
N LEU A 20 -10.39 -15.01 7.52
CA LEU A 20 -9.76 -16.22 8.06
C LEU A 20 -10.54 -17.55 7.85
N GLY A 21 -11.72 -17.54 7.23
CA GLY A 21 -12.68 -18.66 7.30
C GLY A 21 -12.69 -19.68 6.17
N ASN A 22 -11.99 -19.50 5.05
CA ASN A 22 -12.13 -20.42 3.90
C ASN A 22 -10.84 -20.58 3.08
N GLU A 23 -9.93 -21.46 3.52
CA GLU A 23 -8.58 -21.64 2.94
C GLU A 23 -8.55 -22.12 1.48
N LYS A 24 -9.58 -22.83 1.00
CA LYS A 24 -9.53 -23.55 -0.29
C LYS A 24 -9.92 -22.67 -1.49
N ASP A 25 -10.89 -21.79 -1.31
CA ASP A 25 -11.35 -20.84 -2.36
C ASP A 25 -10.58 -19.50 -2.32
N TRP A 26 -9.84 -19.25 -1.24
CA TRP A 26 -9.02 -18.06 -1.05
C TRP A 26 -7.82 -17.97 -1.99
N LYS A 27 -7.30 -19.10 -2.47
CA LYS A 27 -6.20 -19.07 -3.45
C LYS A 27 -6.65 -18.45 -4.76
N ILE A 28 -7.91 -18.58 -5.17
CA ILE A 28 -8.40 -18.07 -6.44
C ILE A 28 -8.98 -16.66 -6.28
N ILE A 29 -9.71 -16.38 -5.19
CA ILE A 29 -10.32 -15.06 -4.94
C ILE A 29 -9.32 -14.06 -4.31
N GLY A 30 -8.41 -14.52 -3.44
CA GLY A 30 -7.34 -13.69 -2.88
C GLY A 30 -6.26 -13.29 -3.90
N ILE A 31 -6.19 -14.01 -5.03
CA ILE A 31 -5.43 -13.63 -6.22
C ILE A 31 -6.11 -12.47 -6.97
N ILE A 32 -7.44 -12.32 -6.87
CA ILE A 32 -8.20 -11.47 -7.80
C ILE A 32 -8.18 -9.99 -7.41
N MET A 33 -8.24 -9.57 -6.13
CA MET A 33 -8.03 -8.15 -5.77
C MET A 33 -7.57 -7.96 -4.31
N CYS A 34 -6.26 -8.06 -4.05
CA CYS A 34 -5.70 -7.50 -2.82
C CYS A 34 -5.66 -5.97 -2.95
N THR A 35 -6.71 -5.27 -2.54
CA THR A 35 -6.72 -3.80 -2.57
C THR A 35 -5.87 -3.29 -1.41
N ARG A 36 -4.82 -2.54 -1.70
CA ARG A 36 -3.99 -1.93 -0.66
C ARG A 36 -4.47 -0.51 -0.40
N LEU A 37 -4.81 -0.24 0.86
CA LEU A 37 -4.95 1.11 1.39
C LEU A 37 -3.67 1.46 2.14
N GLU A 38 -2.97 2.52 1.76
CA GLU A 38 -1.66 2.86 2.31
C GLU A 38 -1.53 4.35 2.61
N ALA A 39 -1.10 4.68 3.82
CA ALA A 39 -0.64 6.01 4.19
C ALA A 39 0.87 6.08 3.97
N THR A 40 1.30 7.01 3.12
CA THR A 40 2.71 7.21 2.73
C THR A 40 3.17 8.57 3.20
N SER A 41 4.27 8.67 3.93
CA SER A 41 4.95 9.92 4.26
C SER A 41 6.20 10.11 3.39
N ILE A 42 6.41 11.33 2.90
CA ILE A 42 7.62 11.79 2.21
C ILE A 42 7.95 13.18 2.75
N ASP A 43 9.05 13.32 3.46
CA ASP A 43 9.41 14.53 4.22
C ASP A 43 8.23 15.04 5.08
N ASN A 44 7.83 16.30 4.89
CA ASN A 44 6.71 16.95 5.59
C ASN A 44 5.36 16.71 4.88
N LYS A 45 5.31 15.75 3.95
CA LYS A 45 4.13 15.38 3.18
C LYS A 45 3.76 13.90 3.44
N THR A 46 2.52 13.54 3.14
CA THR A 46 1.76 12.36 3.57
C THR A 46 0.58 12.21 2.62
N PHE A 47 0.43 11.05 2.03
CA PHE A 47 -0.58 10.80 1.01
C PHE A 47 -1.30 9.53 1.38
N LEU A 48 -2.60 9.53 1.15
CA LEU A 48 -3.35 8.28 1.16
C LEU A 48 -3.23 7.67 -0.21
N SER A 49 -3.10 6.36 -0.30
CA SER A 49 -3.04 5.65 -1.56
C SER A 49 -3.95 4.44 -1.54
N LEU A 50 -4.58 4.19 -2.68
CA LEU A 50 -5.47 3.06 -2.86
C LEU A 50 -5.19 2.43 -4.22
N GLY A 51 -5.11 1.11 -4.26
CA GLY A 51 -5.09 0.41 -5.53
C GLY A 51 -5.00 -1.10 -5.41
N PRO A 52 -5.37 -1.84 -6.46
CA PRO A 52 -5.20 -3.28 -6.49
C PRO A 52 -3.73 -3.67 -6.52
N LYS A 53 -3.41 -4.77 -5.86
CA LYS A 53 -2.19 -5.53 -6.01
C LYS A 53 -2.53 -6.84 -6.72
N ILE A 54 -2.04 -6.97 -7.95
CA ILE A 54 -2.31 -8.06 -8.87
C ILE A 54 -1.10 -8.99 -8.88
N PRO A 55 -1.23 -10.25 -8.45
CA PRO A 55 -0.16 -11.23 -8.57
C PRO A 55 0.05 -11.58 -10.06
N ILE A 56 1.30 -11.50 -10.52
CA ILE A 56 1.71 -12.09 -11.81
C ILE A 56 2.00 -13.58 -11.61
N ASN A 57 2.68 -13.91 -10.50
CA ASN A 57 2.97 -15.27 -10.06
C ASN A 57 3.23 -15.27 -8.54
N GLU A 58 3.64 -16.40 -7.98
CA GLU A 58 3.86 -16.58 -6.54
C GLU A 58 4.85 -15.59 -5.91
N ASN A 59 5.78 -15.06 -6.71
CA ASN A 59 6.85 -14.19 -6.21
C ASN A 59 6.75 -12.76 -6.72
N ASN A 60 5.92 -12.47 -7.72
CA ASN A 60 5.91 -11.19 -8.41
C ASN A 60 4.50 -10.62 -8.47
N TYR A 61 4.39 -9.33 -8.19
CA TYR A 61 3.14 -8.60 -8.12
C TYR A 61 3.29 -7.26 -8.81
N VAL A 62 2.23 -6.81 -9.45
CA VAL A 62 2.10 -5.44 -9.94
C VAL A 62 1.00 -4.74 -9.16
N SER A 63 1.16 -3.45 -8.91
CA SER A 63 0.09 -2.64 -8.33
C SER A 63 -0.10 -1.38 -9.15
N LEU A 64 -1.36 -0.99 -9.34
CA LEU A 64 -1.71 0.30 -9.91
C LEU A 64 -2.41 1.10 -8.83
N ARG A 65 -1.77 2.15 -8.34
CA ARG A 65 -2.24 2.90 -7.17
C ARG A 65 -2.48 4.36 -7.51
N GLY A 66 -3.51 4.95 -6.93
CA GLY A 66 -3.70 6.40 -6.93
C GLY A 66 -3.23 6.98 -5.61
N HIS A 67 -2.32 7.96 -5.64
CA HIS A 67 -1.91 8.75 -4.48
C HIS A 67 -2.75 10.02 -4.38
N PHE A 68 -3.44 10.17 -3.26
CA PHE A 68 -4.34 11.28 -2.94
C PHE A 68 -3.68 12.22 -1.95
N ASN A 69 -3.70 13.51 -2.26
CA ASN A 69 -3.38 14.57 -1.31
C ASN A 69 -4.61 14.87 -0.44
N TRP A 70 -4.66 14.36 0.80
CA TRP A 70 -5.83 14.57 1.69
C TRP A 70 -5.77 15.85 2.53
N TRP A 71 -4.72 16.66 2.35
CA TRP A 71 -4.43 17.81 3.21
C TRP A 71 -5.32 18.99 2.92
N ASP A 72 -5.81 19.54 4.02
CA ASP A 72 -6.64 20.72 4.08
C ASP A 72 -5.75 21.98 3.97
N VAL A 73 -5.50 22.44 2.75
CA VAL A 73 -5.00 23.80 2.51
C VAL A 73 -6.00 24.51 1.61
N PRO A 74 -6.57 25.66 2.03
CA PRO A 74 -7.54 26.41 1.23
C PRO A 74 -7.01 26.67 -0.19
N GLY A 75 -7.79 26.29 -1.21
CA GLY A 75 -7.47 26.55 -2.61
C GLY A 75 -6.66 25.46 -3.34
N ARG A 76 -6.32 24.33 -2.70
CA ARG A 76 -5.75 23.18 -3.43
C ARG A 76 -6.83 22.32 -4.06
N LYS A 77 -6.59 21.93 -5.32
CA LYS A 77 -7.38 20.90 -6.01
C LYS A 77 -7.01 19.52 -5.46
N PHE A 78 -8.02 18.67 -5.30
CA PHE A 78 -7.83 17.23 -5.12
C PHE A 78 -7.07 16.68 -6.34
N ILE A 79 -5.94 16.03 -6.10
CA ILE A 79 -5.05 15.50 -7.13
C ILE A 79 -4.85 14.02 -6.85
N VAL A 80 -4.92 13.24 -7.93
CA VAL A 80 -4.58 11.82 -7.93
C VAL A 80 -3.33 11.64 -8.77
N ILE A 81 -2.26 11.11 -8.18
CA ILE A 81 -1.06 10.72 -8.93
C ILE A 81 -1.05 9.20 -9.07
N PRO A 82 -1.10 8.66 -10.30
CA PRO A 82 -0.96 7.23 -10.48
C PRO A 82 0.48 6.79 -10.21
N GLU A 83 0.63 5.66 -9.52
CA GLU A 83 1.88 4.92 -9.38
C GLU A 83 1.66 3.51 -9.91
N LEU A 84 2.51 3.10 -10.87
CA LEU A 84 2.64 1.72 -11.27
C LEU A 84 3.79 1.11 -10.50
N ASP A 85 3.51 0.09 -9.71
CA ASP A 85 4.48 -0.61 -8.90
C ASP A 85 4.73 -2.01 -9.39
N TYR A 86 5.98 -2.43 -9.31
CA TYR A 86 6.37 -3.83 -9.38
C TYR A 86 6.99 -4.24 -8.06
N PHE A 87 6.56 -5.37 -7.52
CA PHE A 87 7.08 -5.96 -6.29
C PHE A 87 7.50 -7.40 -6.53
N ARG A 88 8.69 -7.74 -6.04
CA ARG A 88 9.22 -9.10 -5.97
C ARG A 88 9.41 -9.51 -4.53
N LYS A 89 8.76 -10.60 -4.14
CA LYS A 89 9.01 -11.29 -2.88
C LYS A 89 10.42 -11.88 -2.89
N ILE A 90 11.19 -11.58 -1.86
CA ILE A 90 12.58 -12.02 -1.70
C ILE A 90 12.80 -12.90 -0.47
N GLY A 91 11.85 -12.94 0.45
CA GLY A 91 11.91 -13.80 1.62
C GLY A 91 10.51 -14.15 2.13
N SER A 92 10.38 -15.37 2.64
CA SER A 92 9.24 -15.83 3.40
C SER A 92 9.72 -16.28 4.76
N PHE A 93 8.97 -15.93 5.78
CA PHE A 93 9.24 -16.37 7.15
C PHE A 93 8.05 -17.20 7.63
N SER A 94 8.34 -18.21 8.43
CA SER A 94 7.34 -19.11 9.03
C SER A 94 6.80 -18.57 10.36
N ASP A 95 7.27 -17.41 10.81
CA ASP A 95 6.80 -16.77 12.05
C ASP A 95 5.44 -16.08 11.84
N ASP A 96 4.59 -16.14 12.86
CA ASP A 96 3.23 -15.59 12.83
C ASP A 96 3.19 -14.06 12.65
N SER A 97 4.28 -13.36 12.98
CA SER A 97 4.32 -11.89 13.02
C SER A 97 4.78 -11.25 11.71
N ILE A 98 5.84 -11.77 11.08
CA ILE A 98 6.39 -11.27 9.81
C ILE A 98 6.25 -12.38 8.79
N THR A 99 5.53 -12.13 7.69
CA THR A 99 5.18 -13.22 6.76
C THR A 99 5.99 -13.16 5.47
N ASN A 100 6.30 -11.95 4.98
CA ASN A 100 7.02 -11.78 3.72
C ASN A 100 7.90 -10.53 3.73
N LEU A 101 9.07 -10.64 3.09
CA LEU A 101 9.92 -9.52 2.70
C LEU A 101 9.89 -9.38 1.18
N TYR A 102 9.77 -8.16 0.69
CA TYR A 102 9.74 -7.86 -0.73
C TYR A 102 10.56 -6.63 -1.08
N LEU A 103 11.06 -6.60 -2.31
CA LEU A 103 11.63 -5.43 -2.95
C LEU A 103 10.67 -4.98 -4.04
N GLY A 104 10.68 -3.70 -4.35
CA GLY A 104 9.89 -3.17 -5.44
C GLY A 104 10.40 -1.84 -5.95
N ALA A 105 9.81 -1.40 -7.04
CA ALA A 105 10.00 -0.08 -7.59
C ALA A 105 8.67 0.43 -8.13
N GLY A 106 8.37 1.68 -7.80
CA GLY A 106 7.21 2.39 -8.30
C GLY A 106 7.60 3.44 -9.34
N ILE A 107 6.74 3.65 -10.32
CA ILE A 107 6.89 4.71 -11.30
C ILE A 107 5.62 5.55 -11.27
N THR A 108 5.78 6.83 -11.00
CA THR A 108 4.76 7.86 -11.22
C THR A 108 5.16 8.68 -12.45
N PRO A 109 4.30 9.57 -12.98
CA PRO A 109 4.69 10.52 -14.03
C PRO A 109 5.82 11.50 -13.68
N ASN A 110 6.27 11.54 -12.41
CA ASN A 110 7.22 12.54 -11.92
C ASN A 110 8.46 11.94 -11.23
N ALA A 111 8.38 10.68 -10.79
CA ALA A 111 9.40 10.06 -9.96
C ALA A 111 9.44 8.53 -10.11
N VAL A 112 10.63 7.96 -9.85
CA VAL A 112 10.86 6.52 -9.67
C VAL A 112 11.18 6.25 -8.20
N SER A 113 10.58 5.21 -7.64
CA SER A 113 10.56 4.97 -6.19
C SER A 113 10.96 3.53 -5.86
N PRO A 114 12.26 3.17 -5.85
CA PRO A 114 12.72 1.92 -5.29
C PRO A 114 12.38 1.82 -3.80
N LYS A 115 11.95 0.64 -3.37
CA LYS A 115 11.47 0.39 -2.01
C LYS A 115 11.68 -1.06 -1.58
N VAL A 116 11.81 -1.23 -0.28
CA VAL A 116 11.75 -2.51 0.41
C VAL A 116 10.52 -2.49 1.31
N GLY A 117 9.84 -3.62 1.43
CA GLY A 117 8.70 -3.72 2.31
C GLY A 117 8.57 -5.07 2.98
N VAL A 118 7.83 -5.05 4.08
CA VAL A 118 7.58 -6.20 4.94
C VAL A 118 6.07 -6.32 5.13
N ASN A 119 5.55 -7.53 5.02
CA ASN A 119 4.17 -7.82 5.41
C ASN A 119 4.13 -8.46 6.80
N PHE A 120 3.23 -7.97 7.64
CA PHE A 120 2.94 -8.52 8.97
C PHE A 120 1.59 -9.20 8.96
N ILE A 121 1.53 -10.44 9.48
CA ILE A 121 0.29 -11.23 9.60
C ILE A 121 -0.53 -11.25 8.28
N HIS A 122 0.15 -11.18 7.13
CA HIS A 122 -0.41 -11.03 5.77
C HIS A 122 -1.24 -9.77 5.47
N LEU A 123 -1.72 -9.06 6.49
CA LEU A 123 -2.69 -7.97 6.35
C LEU A 123 -2.04 -6.59 6.41
N PHE A 124 -1.04 -6.40 7.26
CA PHE A 124 -0.34 -5.12 7.35
C PHE A 124 0.90 -5.14 6.49
N SER A 125 1.26 -3.99 5.93
CA SER A 125 2.49 -3.77 5.18
C SER A 125 3.17 -2.52 5.67
N ALA A 126 4.49 -2.57 5.78
CA ALA A 126 5.31 -1.39 5.92
C ALA A 126 6.31 -1.35 4.76
N GLU A 127 6.49 -0.17 4.15
CA GLU A 127 7.45 0.04 3.08
C GLU A 127 8.37 1.20 3.43
N PHE A 128 9.63 1.06 3.03
CA PHE A 128 10.63 2.10 3.11
C PHE A 128 11.32 2.21 1.76
N GLY A 129 11.55 3.44 1.30
CA GLY A 129 12.16 3.69 0.01
C GLY A 129 12.64 5.11 -0.14
N TYR A 130 13.00 5.45 -1.37
CA TYR A 130 13.41 6.79 -1.73
C TYR A 130 12.84 7.14 -3.10
N ASN A 131 12.27 8.34 -3.23
CA ASN A 131 11.76 8.83 -4.49
C ASN A 131 12.86 9.61 -5.22
N PHE A 132 13.27 9.11 -6.39
CA PHE A 132 14.11 9.83 -7.33
C PHE A 132 13.23 10.61 -8.30
N GLU A 133 13.29 11.93 -8.19
CA GLU A 133 12.56 12.84 -9.07
C GLU A 133 13.22 12.96 -10.44
N TYR A 134 12.41 13.01 -11.49
CA TYR A 134 12.86 13.42 -12.82
C TYR A 134 12.02 14.60 -13.38
N ASN A 135 10.86 14.89 -12.80
CA ASN A 135 10.07 16.08 -13.11
C ASN A 135 9.44 16.65 -11.84
N THR A 136 9.81 17.87 -11.47
CA THR A 136 9.32 18.51 -10.24
C THR A 136 7.85 18.87 -10.33
N TYR A 137 7.03 18.31 -9.43
CA TYR A 137 5.61 18.64 -9.36
C TYR A 137 5.25 19.37 -8.07
N LYS A 138 5.06 20.68 -8.15
CA LYS A 138 4.85 21.59 -7.00
C LYS A 138 3.73 21.19 -6.02
N HIS A 139 2.76 20.39 -6.46
CA HIS A 139 1.62 19.98 -5.65
C HIS A 139 1.78 18.62 -4.98
N PHE A 140 2.87 17.90 -5.23
CA PHE A 140 3.17 16.59 -4.64
C PHE A 140 4.62 16.54 -4.13
N ALA A 141 4.96 15.60 -3.26
CA ALA A 141 6.37 15.36 -2.92
C ALA A 141 6.88 14.31 -3.89
N THR A 142 7.77 14.72 -4.77
CA THR A 142 8.27 13.91 -5.89
C THR A 142 9.71 13.44 -5.66
N GLU A 143 10.37 13.94 -4.61
CA GLU A 143 11.70 13.52 -4.15
C GLU A 143 11.68 13.27 -2.64
N GLY A 144 12.56 12.39 -2.15
CA GLY A 144 12.84 12.24 -0.71
C GLY A 144 12.61 10.84 -0.16
N PHE A 145 12.93 10.66 1.13
CA PHE A 145 12.69 9.39 1.81
C PHE A 145 11.20 9.12 1.96
N ARG A 146 10.79 7.91 1.58
CA ARG A 146 9.41 7.45 1.63
C ARG A 146 9.26 6.40 2.70
N PHE A 147 8.28 6.59 3.58
CA PHE A 147 7.84 5.57 4.51
C PHE A 147 6.34 5.36 4.37
N SER A 148 5.91 4.11 4.26
CA SER A 148 4.51 3.78 4.00
C SER A 148 4.03 2.70 4.96
N ILE A 149 2.80 2.85 5.46
CA ILE A 149 2.09 1.80 6.19
C ILE A 149 0.77 1.56 5.48
N GLY A 150 0.48 0.30 5.18
CA GLY A 150 -0.73 -0.08 4.47
C GLY A 150 -1.39 -1.32 5.01
N ILE A 151 -2.66 -1.44 4.66
CA ILE A 151 -3.51 -2.60 4.93
C ILE A 151 -3.84 -3.22 3.58
N ASN A 152 -3.51 -4.50 3.42
CA ASN A 152 -3.92 -5.31 2.29
C ASN A 152 -5.33 -5.85 2.61
N LEU A 153 -6.32 -5.35 1.89
CA LEU A 153 -7.69 -5.82 1.97
C LEU A 153 -7.86 -6.98 0.98
N VAL A 154 -8.22 -8.15 1.50
CA VAL A 154 -8.72 -9.25 0.68
C VAL A 154 -10.23 -9.03 0.56
N LEU A 155 -10.68 -8.68 -0.64
CA LEU A 155 -12.10 -8.50 -0.98
C LEU A 155 -12.69 -9.81 -1.53
#